data_AF-A0A8J7QF92-F1
#
_entry.id   AF-A0A8J7QF92-F1
#
_cell.length_a   1.000
_cell.length_b   1.000
_cell.length_c   1.000
_cell.angle_alpha   90.00
_cell.angle_beta   90.00
_cell.angle_gamma   90.00
#
_symmetry.space_group_name_H-M   'P 1'
#
loop_
_entity.id
_entity.type
_entity.pdbx_description
1 polymer ?
#
loop_
_entity_poly.entity_id
_entity_poly.type
_entity_poly.pdbx_seq_one_letter_code
_entity_poly.pdbx_strand_id
1 'polypeptide(L)' 'MSGLTLGNVNSALGEAVTTVENDLQQQIDGFDAANADSADLISLQLAMSKWSLATQLQSNTIKTVSEGLKTAVGNIR' A
#
# COMPACT_ATOMS: atom_id res chain seq x y z
N MET A 1 28.20 -1.12 -0.58
CA MET A 1 27.12 -2.09 -0.33
C MET A 1 25.96 -1.32 0.30
N SER A 2 24.94 -0.97 -0.47
CA SER A 2 23.76 -0.29 0.09
C SER A 2 22.93 -1.38 0.78
N GLY A 3 22.97 -1.42 2.11
CA GLY A 3 22.20 -2.38 2.88
C GLY A 3 20.71 -2.10 2.73
N LEU A 4 19.89 -3.14 2.59
CA LEU A 4 18.45 -3.03 2.74
C LEU A 4 18.16 -2.51 4.16
N THR A 5 17.82 -1.24 4.28
CA THR A 5 17.36 -0.66 5.54
C THR A 5 15.85 -0.71 5.62
N LEU A 6 15.29 -0.75 6.84
CA LEU A 6 13.86 -0.53 7.08
C LEU A 6 13.36 0.74 6.38
N GLY A 7 14.18 1.79 6.36
CA GLY A 7 13.88 3.04 5.68
C GLY A 7 13.65 2.83 4.19
N ASN A 8 14.54 2.10 3.51
CA ASN A 8 14.39 1.84 2.07
C ASN A 8 13.17 0.98 1.74
N VAL A 9 12.89 -0.05 2.56
CA VAL A 9 11.70 -0.90 2.37
C VAL A 9 10.41 -0.11 2.62
N ASN A 10 10.39 0.70 3.68
CA ASN A 10 9.24 1.55 4.00
C ASN A 10 9.00 2.63 2.94
N SER A 11 10.07 3.27 2.43
CA SER A 11 9.96 4.25 1.35
C SER A 11 9.46 3.62 0.06
N ALA A 12 10.01 2.48 -0.38
CA ALA A 12 9.59 1.82 -1.62
C ALA A 12 8.14 1.31 -1.54
N LEU A 13 7.73 0.74 -0.40
CA LEU A 13 6.34 0.34 -0.18
C LEU A 13 5.42 1.56 -0.05
N GLY A 14 5.88 2.63 0.59
CA GLY A 14 5.17 3.90 0.67
C GLY A 14 4.88 4.47 -0.71
N GLU A 15 5.89 4.55 -1.58
CA GLU A 15 5.75 5.00 -2.97
C GLU A 15 4.74 4.15 -3.76
N ALA A 16 4.79 2.83 -3.60
CA ALA A 16 3.84 1.92 -4.24
C ALA A 16 2.40 2.12 -3.74
N VAL A 17 2.20 2.28 -2.42
CA VAL A 17 0.87 2.57 -1.84
C VAL A 17 0.37 3.94 -2.28
N THR A 18 1.22 4.97 -2.25
CA THR A 18 0.88 6.31 -2.73
C THR A 18 0.49 6.31 -4.21
N THR A 19 1.12 5.49 -5.04
CA THR A 19 0.73 5.34 -6.45
C THR A 19 -0.69 4.77 -6.57
N VAL A 20 -1.01 3.71 -5.84
CA VAL A 20 -2.36 3.10 -5.85
C VAL A 20 -3.40 4.04 -5.25
N GLU A 21 -3.04 4.81 -4.22
CA GLU A 21 -3.89 5.82 -3.61
C GLU A 21 -4.18 6.97 -4.56
N ASN A 22 -3.18 7.47 -5.29
CA ASN A 22 -3.36 8.50 -6.32
C ASN A 22 -4.28 8.01 -7.45
N ASP A 23 -4.12 6.76 -7.91
CA ASP A 23 -5.00 6.16 -8.91
C ASP A 23 -6.45 6.06 -8.41
N LEU A 24 -6.63 5.67 -7.14
CA LEU A 24 -7.96 5.64 -6.51
C LEU A 24 -8.56 7.05 -6.39
N GLN A 25 -7.76 8.03 -5.96
CA GLN A 25 -8.21 9.41 -5.83
C GLN A 25 -8.64 9.98 -7.19
N GLN A 26 -7.88 9.73 -8.26
CA GLN A 26 -8.26 10.16 -9.61
C GLN A 26 -9.56 9.50 -10.08
N GLN A 27 -9.78 8.23 -9.75
CA GLN A 27 -11.04 7.55 -10.08
C GLN A 27 -12.21 8.10 -9.29
N ILE A 28 -12.03 8.43 -8.00
CA ILE A 28 -13.07 9.06 -7.18
C ILE A 28 -13.38 10.46 -7.69
N ASP A 29 -12.36 11.27 -7.99
CA ASP A 29 -12.53 12.64 -8.47
C ASP A 29 -13.21 12.70 -9.85
N GLY A 30 -12.98 11.68 -10.68
CA GLY A 30 -13.63 11.51 -11.97
C GLY A 30 -14.98 10.78 -11.91
N PHE A 31 -15.39 10.26 -10.75
CA PHE A 31 -16.61 9.48 -10.61
C PHE A 31 -17.82 10.40 -10.44
N ASP A 32 -18.68 10.44 -11.46
CA ASP A 32 -19.98 11.11 -11.38
C ASP A 32 -21.08 10.12 -11.02
N ALA A 33 -21.45 10.09 -9.73
CA ALA A 33 -22.49 9.20 -9.22
C ALA A 33 -23.87 9.38 -9.91
N ALA A 34 -24.13 10.54 -10.53
CA ALA A 34 -25.40 10.81 -11.20
C ALA A 34 -25.47 10.21 -12.62
N ASN A 35 -24.32 9.95 -13.25
CA ASN A 35 -24.20 9.44 -14.61
C ASN A 35 -23.43 8.11 -14.71
N ALA A 36 -22.96 7.57 -13.58
CA ALA A 36 -22.18 6.35 -13.50
C ALA A 36 -22.98 5.12 -13.97
N ASP A 37 -22.38 4.35 -14.88
CA ASP A 37 -22.88 3.03 -15.24
C ASP A 37 -22.32 1.96 -14.29
N SER A 38 -22.87 0.75 -14.37
CA SER A 38 -22.44 -0.42 -13.62
C SER A 38 -20.94 -0.70 -13.79
N ALA A 39 -20.38 -0.40 -14.97
CA ALA A 39 -18.95 -0.54 -15.24
C ALA A 39 -18.08 0.41 -14.42
N ASP A 40 -18.54 1.64 -14.18
CA ASP A 40 -17.83 2.64 -13.39
C ASP A 40 -17.83 2.27 -11.91
N LEU A 41 -18.97 1.77 -11.41
CA LEU A 41 -19.11 1.26 -10.04
C LEU A 41 -18.19 0.05 -9.79
N ILE A 42 -18.13 -0.89 -10.72
CA ILE A 42 -17.25 -2.06 -10.63
C ILE A 42 -15.77 -1.63 -10.65
N SER A 43 -15.43 -0.66 -11.51
CA SER A 43 -14.06 -0.14 -11.63
C SER A 43 -13.61 0.54 -10.34
N LEU A 44 -14.47 1.39 -9.76
CA LEU A 44 -14.21 2.03 -8.47
C LEU A 44 -14.07 0.99 -7.34
N GLN A 45 -14.94 -0.02 -7.31
CA GLN A 45 -14.86 -1.08 -6.30
C GLN A 45 -13.59 -1.93 -6.43
N LEU A 46 -13.12 -2.17 -7.66
CA LEU A 46 -11.85 -2.84 -7.91
C LEU A 46 -10.67 -1.97 -7.43
N ALA A 47 -10.67 -0.67 -7.70
CA ALA A 47 -9.63 0.24 -7.23
C ALA A 47 -9.57 0.34 -5.71
N MET A 48 -10.73 0.45 -5.03
CA MET A 48 -10.79 0.42 -3.57
C MET A 48 -10.24 -0.88 -3.00
N SER A 49 -10.55 -2.02 -3.65
CA SER A 49 -10.05 -3.33 -3.23
C SER A 49 -8.53 -3.43 -3.38
N LYS A 50 -7.97 -2.92 -4.49
CA LYS A 50 -6.52 -2.85 -4.72
C LYS A 50 -5.82 -1.98 -3.68
N TRP A 51 -6.38 -0.81 -3.37
CA TRP A 51 -5.85 0.09 -2.34
C TRP A 51 -5.84 -0.57 -0.96
N SER A 52 -6.95 -1.20 -0.55
CA SER A 52 -7.03 -1.91 0.72
C SER A 52 -5.96 -3.01 0.83
N LEU A 53 -5.76 -3.77 -0.25
CA LEU A 53 -4.77 -4.85 -0.28
C LEU A 53 -3.33 -4.31 -0.23
N ALA A 54 -3.04 -3.21 -0.93
CA ALA A 54 -1.74 -2.53 -0.88
C ALA A 54 -1.40 -2.02 0.53
N THR A 55 -2.36 -1.36 1.20
CA THR A 55 -2.19 -0.87 2.58
C THR A 55 -1.97 -2.02 3.58
N GLN A 56 -2.68 -3.13 3.40
CA GLN A 56 -2.47 -4.33 4.23
C GLN A 56 -1.10 -4.96 3.99
N LEU A 57 -0.65 -5.05 2.73
CA LEU A 57 0.68 -5.56 2.38
C LEU A 57 1.79 -4.69 2.97
N GLN A 58 1.67 -3.36 2.87
CA GLN A 58 2.62 -2.42 3.47
C GLN A 58 2.71 -2.65 4.99
N SER A 59 1.57 -2.70 5.67
CA SER A 59 1.50 -2.89 7.11
C SER A 59 2.11 -4.22 7.56
N ASN A 60 1.76 -5.31 6.86
CA ASN A 60 2.31 -6.64 7.15
C ASN A 60 3.81 -6.70 6.91
N THR A 61 4.31 -6.09 5.82
CA THR A 61 5.73 -6.10 5.51
C THR A 61 6.53 -5.32 6.54
N ILE A 62 6.08 -4.11 6.92
CA ILE A 62 6.71 -3.32 7.99
C ILE A 62 6.73 -4.12 9.29
N LYS A 63 5.63 -4.78 9.63
CA LYS A 63 5.54 -5.62 10.83
C LYS A 63 6.54 -6.76 10.80
N THR A 64 6.61 -7.53 9.71
CA THR A 64 7.55 -8.65 9.57
C THR A 64 9.01 -8.20 9.62
N VAL A 65 9.36 -7.10 8.96
CA VAL A 65 10.74 -6.57 9.02
C VAL A 65 11.06 -6.06 10.43
N SER A 66 10.11 -5.40 11.11
CA SER A 66 10.26 -4.94 12.50
C SER A 66 10.46 -6.12 13.47
N GLU A 67 9.69 -7.19 13.32
CA GLU A 67 9.84 -8.42 14.10
C GLU A 67 11.21 -9.09 13.85
N GLY A 68 11.62 -9.22 12.59
CA GLY A 68 12.94 -9.77 12.25
C GLY A 68 14.10 -8.98 12.86
N LEU A 69 14.02 -7.65 12.89
CA LEU A 69 15.02 -6.81 13.55
C LEU A 69 15.00 -6.95 15.07
N LYS A 70 13.83 -7.04 15.69
CA LYS A 70 13.73 -7.32 17.13
C LYS A 70 14.38 -8.65 17.48
N THR A 71 14.17 -9.70 16.68
CA THR A 71 14.83 -11.00 16.86
C THR A 71 16.35 -10.88 16.69
N ALA A 72 16.82 -10.19 15.66
CA ALA A 72 18.26 -9.99 15.44
C ALA A 72 18.93 -9.26 16.61
N VAL A 73 18.32 -8.18 17.12
CA VAL A 73 18.81 -7.46 18.29
C VAL A 73 18.70 -8.31 19.56
N GLY A 74 17.63 -9.08 19.72
CA GLY A 74 17.44 -10.00 20.84
C GLY A 74 18.51 -11.07 20.92
N ASN A 75 19.00 -11.57 19.78
CA ASN A 75 20.05 -12.60 19.70
C ASN A 75 21.47 -12.04 19.93
N ILE A 76 21.66 -10.73 19.96
CA ILE A 76 22.96 -10.07 20.22
C ILE A 76 23.13 -9.78 21.73
N ARG A 77 22.05 -9.86 22.53
CA ARG A 77 22.09 -9.72 23.99
C ARG A 77 22.30 -11.07 24.67
#